data_AF-A0A8K0JN07-F1
#
_entry.id   AF-A0A8K0JN07-F1
#
_cell.length_a   1.000
_cell.length_b   1.000
_cell.length_c   1.000
_cell.angle_alpha   90.00
_cell.angle_beta   90.00
_cell.angle_gamma   90.00
#
_symmetry.space_group_name_H-M   'P 1'
#
loop_
_entity.id
_entity.type
_entity.pdbx_description
1 polymer ?
#
loop_
_entity_poly.entity_id
_entity_poly.type
_entity_poly.pdbx_seq_one_letter_code
_entity_poly.pdbx_strand_id
1 'polypeptide(L)'
;MSPSSPSSASVSSKEDHLDEPERLPTEQTPEKRVFYRTTFFAATVLGLCNFAAPGIWGAMNSLGAGGAQSPWLVNGANALTFGLMVVTATLTPVLIRFLGVKWSLFFGAAGYAPYAAALYCNISFGTKWFVLVGAALCGISAGVFWAVEAAVALSYPEPKNQGRHLGWWMTFRVAGPVLGGAINLGINAQNSQRGSVNPKVYLAFIAIQAIGPLVALLLPAPSKVQRTDGLKVILHVDTPIGQEVKETLKLFASKRFLLIVPLICQAVFNESFTGTYLTLYFSVRARALGSFLGAIMSMIAGNLLGAFLDRKNISLKTRARLAFGGIMTLQGAWWIWSTIIQSQFKRQETLLDWSDSGFGRGFALYLFIVVGFQLNYMYLYFLVGNLVQKPVDIIRIAGLLRATESAAQAVAYGTNAIESLGTVGSSAINFGLWGISVVPAWFVIRKIGIEYFGRVALEAEAAAILEGETTVTPQSEKSPRI
;
A
#
# COMPACT_ATOMS: atom_id res chain seq x y z
N MET A 1 -50.12 -70.50 23.75
CA MET A 1 -49.60 -69.93 22.49
C MET A 1 -48.72 -68.75 22.85
N SER A 2 -47.48 -68.83 22.38
CA SER A 2 -46.30 -68.00 22.67
C SER A 2 -46.41 -66.56 22.12
N PRO A 3 -45.38 -65.70 22.24
CA PRO A 3 -44.98 -65.01 23.48
C PRO A 3 -44.65 -63.51 23.23
N SER A 4 -44.47 -62.67 24.26
CA SER A 4 -43.47 -61.59 24.20
C SER A 4 -43.20 -60.90 25.54
N SER A 5 -41.91 -60.66 25.72
CA SER A 5 -41.06 -60.24 26.83
C SER A 5 -41.46 -58.98 27.61
N PRO A 6 -40.95 -58.85 28.86
CA PRO A 6 -41.14 -57.70 29.73
C PRO A 6 -40.04 -56.64 29.54
N SER A 7 -40.39 -55.39 29.86
CA SER A 7 -39.46 -54.26 29.97
C SER A 7 -38.78 -54.25 31.35
N SER A 8 -37.47 -54.02 31.40
CA SER A 8 -36.89 -52.89 32.16
C SER A 8 -35.35 -52.85 32.09
N ALA A 9 -34.87 -51.62 31.90
CA ALA A 9 -33.62 -51.00 32.36
C ALA A 9 -32.25 -51.67 32.09
N SER A 10 -31.42 -50.98 31.27
CA SER A 10 -30.01 -50.79 31.59
C SER A 10 -29.49 -49.45 31.03
N VAL A 11 -28.71 -48.78 31.87
CA VAL A 11 -27.98 -47.53 31.62
C VAL A 11 -26.91 -47.80 30.56
N SER A 12 -26.86 -46.99 29.49
CA SER A 12 -25.80 -47.05 28.49
C SER A 12 -25.01 -45.74 28.45
N SER A 13 -23.70 -45.91 28.53
CA SER A 13 -22.60 -44.96 28.62
C SER A 13 -22.53 -43.99 27.43
N LYS A 14 -22.29 -42.72 27.74
CA LYS A 14 -21.72 -41.75 26.78
C LYS A 14 -20.30 -42.20 26.43
N GLU A 15 -20.09 -42.61 25.19
CA GLU A 15 -18.75 -42.66 24.60
C GLU A 15 -18.41 -41.27 24.06
N ASP A 16 -17.34 -40.70 24.61
CA ASP A 16 -16.67 -39.52 24.08
C ASP A 16 -16.09 -39.86 22.70
N HIS A 17 -16.58 -39.18 21.66
CA HIS A 17 -15.93 -39.15 20.35
C HIS A 17 -14.61 -38.39 20.50
N LEU A 18 -13.51 -39.11 20.70
CA LEU A 18 -12.16 -38.61 20.49
C LEU A 18 -12.00 -38.31 19.00
N ASP A 19 -11.89 -37.03 18.66
CA ASP A 19 -11.54 -36.55 17.33
C ASP A 19 -10.25 -37.22 16.85
N GLU A 20 -10.32 -37.93 15.73
CA GLU A 20 -9.15 -38.42 15.00
C GLU A 20 -8.23 -37.24 14.64
N PRO A 21 -6.89 -37.40 14.72
CA PRO A 21 -5.97 -36.36 14.28
C PRO A 21 -6.14 -36.12 12.78
N GLU A 22 -6.46 -34.87 12.43
CA GLU A 22 -6.62 -34.37 11.07
C GLU A 22 -5.39 -34.74 10.22
N ARG A 23 -5.53 -35.75 9.35
CA ARG A 23 -4.45 -36.17 8.44
C ARG A 23 -4.12 -35.02 7.50
N LEU A 24 -2.85 -34.59 7.49
CA LEU A 24 -2.32 -33.65 6.49
C LEU A 24 -2.68 -34.12 5.07
N PRO A 25 -3.23 -33.24 4.20
CA PRO A 25 -3.61 -33.64 2.86
C PRO A 25 -2.39 -34.12 2.07
N THR A 26 -2.46 -35.35 1.58
CA THR A 26 -1.45 -35.96 0.72
C THR A 26 -1.29 -35.08 -0.54
N GLU A 27 -0.05 -34.77 -0.92
CA GLU A 27 0.29 -33.98 -2.11
C GLU A 27 -0.35 -34.66 -3.35
N GLN A 28 -1.51 -34.15 -3.79
CA GLN A 28 -2.24 -34.72 -4.93
C GLN A 28 -1.47 -34.43 -6.22
N THR A 29 -1.35 -35.45 -7.07
CA THR A 29 -0.66 -35.43 -8.36
C THR A 29 -1.08 -34.21 -9.18
N PRO A 30 -0.15 -33.47 -9.83
CA PRO A 30 -0.47 -32.18 -10.44
C PRO A 30 -1.44 -32.36 -11.62
N GLU A 31 -2.72 -32.12 -11.37
CA GLU A 31 -3.74 -31.98 -12.41
C GLU A 31 -3.28 -30.90 -13.40
N LYS A 32 -3.47 -31.12 -14.71
CA LYS A 32 -3.02 -30.17 -15.75
C LYS A 32 -3.75 -28.83 -15.57
N ARG A 33 -3.07 -27.87 -14.94
CA ARG A 33 -3.65 -26.58 -14.58
C ARG A 33 -3.96 -25.75 -15.82
N VAL A 34 -5.12 -25.10 -15.79
CA VAL A 34 -5.55 -24.19 -16.84
C VAL A 34 -4.90 -22.83 -16.59
N PHE A 35 -4.17 -22.29 -17.58
CA PHE A 35 -3.34 -21.08 -17.42
C PHE A 35 -4.08 -19.91 -16.76
N TYR A 36 -5.29 -19.58 -17.22
CA TYR A 36 -6.09 -18.45 -16.71
C TYR A 36 -6.69 -18.69 -15.30
N ARG A 37 -6.48 -19.87 -14.71
CA ARG A 37 -6.87 -20.21 -13.33
C ARG A 37 -5.67 -20.27 -12.39
N THR A 38 -4.46 -20.07 -12.88
CA THR A 38 -3.25 -20.13 -12.07
C THR A 38 -3.09 -18.91 -11.15
N THR A 39 -2.36 -19.10 -10.06
CA THR A 39 -1.96 -18.03 -9.13
C THR A 39 -1.12 -16.95 -9.81
N PHE A 40 -0.23 -17.35 -10.73
CA PHE A 40 0.57 -16.42 -11.54
C PHE A 40 -0.28 -15.55 -12.47
N PHE A 41 -1.28 -16.14 -13.14
CA PHE A 41 -2.21 -15.37 -13.97
C PHE A 41 -3.01 -14.37 -13.13
N ALA A 42 -3.53 -14.80 -11.97
CA ALA A 42 -4.23 -13.90 -11.05
C ALA A 42 -3.35 -12.74 -10.56
N ALA A 43 -2.09 -13.00 -10.21
CA ALA A 43 -1.13 -11.97 -9.83
C ALA A 43 -0.84 -10.99 -10.98
N THR A 44 -0.80 -11.49 -12.23
CA THR A 44 -0.63 -10.65 -13.42
C THR A 44 -1.85 -9.77 -13.66
N VAL A 45 -3.06 -10.31 -13.57
CA VAL A 45 -4.31 -9.53 -13.68
C VAL A 45 -4.37 -8.45 -12.60
N LEU A 46 -4.05 -8.80 -11.35
CA LEU A 46 -4.00 -7.85 -10.24
C LEU A 46 -2.94 -6.76 -10.46
N GLY A 47 -1.77 -7.14 -10.99
CA GLY A 47 -0.70 -6.23 -11.38
C GLY A 47 -1.13 -5.25 -12.46
N LEU A 48 -1.75 -5.73 -13.54
CA LEU A 48 -2.26 -4.88 -14.62
C LEU A 48 -3.36 -3.92 -14.14
N CYS A 49 -4.25 -4.37 -13.25
CA CYS A 49 -5.22 -3.49 -12.60
C CYS A 49 -4.53 -2.40 -11.77
N ASN A 50 -3.47 -2.75 -11.05
CA ASN A 50 -2.66 -1.81 -10.28
C ASN A 50 -1.95 -0.78 -11.13
N PHE A 51 -1.32 -1.24 -12.21
CA PHE A 51 -0.70 -0.38 -13.17
C PHE A 51 -1.73 0.62 -13.72
N ALA A 52 -2.88 0.13 -14.18
CA ALA A 52 -3.89 0.94 -14.82
C ALA A 52 -4.56 1.94 -13.86
N ALA A 53 -4.92 1.52 -12.65
CA ALA A 53 -5.64 2.36 -11.70
C ALA A 53 -4.68 3.16 -10.78
N PRO A 54 -4.22 2.63 -9.62
CA PRO A 54 -3.38 3.41 -8.70
C PRO A 54 -2.01 3.80 -9.29
N GLY A 55 -1.45 3.04 -10.23
CA GLY A 55 -0.19 3.34 -10.91
C GLY A 55 -0.28 4.61 -11.76
N ILE A 56 -1.25 4.68 -12.66
CA ILE A 56 -1.51 5.90 -13.45
C ILE A 56 -2.00 7.05 -12.55
N TRP A 57 -2.73 6.77 -11.47
CA TRP A 57 -3.06 7.81 -10.48
C TRP A 57 -1.82 8.40 -9.80
N GLY A 58 -0.86 7.55 -9.43
CA GLY A 58 0.42 7.98 -8.88
C GLY A 58 1.22 8.79 -9.91
N ALA A 59 1.18 8.36 -11.18
CA ALA A 59 1.76 9.13 -12.27
C ALA A 59 1.12 10.52 -12.36
N MET A 60 -0.22 10.62 -12.34
CA MET A 60 -0.98 11.87 -12.36
C MET A 60 -0.59 12.85 -11.24
N ASN A 61 -0.41 12.34 -10.03
CA ASN A 61 0.00 13.18 -8.89
C ASN A 61 1.46 13.67 -9.03
N SER A 62 2.30 12.90 -9.70
CA SER A 62 3.72 13.24 -9.91
C SER A 62 3.93 14.40 -10.91
N LEU A 63 2.92 14.80 -11.70
CA LEU A 63 3.01 15.96 -12.60
C LEU A 63 3.02 17.30 -11.82
N GLY A 64 2.75 17.27 -10.51
CA GLY A 64 2.44 18.44 -9.69
C GLY A 64 1.01 18.92 -9.96
N ALA A 65 0.21 19.16 -8.92
CA ALA A 65 -1.17 19.65 -9.05
C ALA A 65 -2.03 18.87 -10.05
N GLY A 66 -1.80 17.56 -10.24
CA GLY A 66 -2.50 16.79 -11.28
C GLY A 66 -2.36 17.45 -12.67
N GLY A 67 -1.18 17.93 -13.02
CA GLY A 67 -0.93 18.59 -14.31
C GLY A 67 -1.56 19.97 -14.47
N ALA A 68 -2.35 20.46 -13.50
CA ALA A 68 -2.98 21.77 -13.56
C ALA A 68 -1.97 22.90 -13.36
N GLN A 69 -2.40 24.12 -13.66
CA GLN A 69 -1.62 25.34 -13.41
C GLN A 69 -1.58 25.71 -11.93
N SER A 70 -2.64 25.41 -11.17
CA SER A 70 -2.76 25.75 -9.75
C SER A 70 -3.02 24.49 -8.91
N PRO A 71 -2.36 24.34 -7.74
CA PRO A 71 -2.47 23.16 -6.90
C PRO A 71 -3.76 23.09 -6.07
N TRP A 72 -4.45 24.21 -5.84
CA TRP A 72 -5.46 24.31 -4.78
C TRP A 72 -6.67 23.40 -5.00
N LEU A 73 -7.25 23.43 -6.22
CA LEU A 73 -8.39 22.58 -6.55
C LEU A 73 -8.03 21.09 -6.48
N VAL A 74 -6.86 20.73 -6.99
CA VAL A 74 -6.41 19.33 -7.03
C VAL A 74 -6.03 18.82 -5.64
N ASN A 75 -5.44 19.67 -4.80
CA ASN A 75 -5.23 19.34 -3.39
C ASN A 75 -6.56 19.14 -2.66
N GLY A 76 -7.55 20.01 -2.86
CA GLY A 76 -8.89 19.81 -2.32
C GLY A 76 -9.56 18.52 -2.81
N ALA A 77 -9.40 18.20 -4.09
CA ALA A 77 -9.91 16.98 -4.70
C ALA A 77 -9.21 15.72 -4.14
N ASN A 78 -7.89 15.74 -3.96
CA ASN A 78 -7.16 14.63 -3.33
C ASN A 78 -7.54 14.50 -1.85
N ALA A 79 -7.74 15.59 -1.12
CA ALA A 79 -8.23 15.55 0.26
C ALA A 79 -9.59 14.82 0.36
N LEU A 80 -10.50 15.14 -0.55
CA LEU A 80 -11.79 14.45 -0.70
C LEU A 80 -11.62 12.97 -1.04
N THR A 81 -10.73 12.66 -1.99
CA THR A 81 -10.40 11.28 -2.42
C THR A 81 -9.97 10.44 -1.22
N PHE A 82 -8.97 10.91 -0.47
CA PHE A 82 -8.44 10.19 0.69
C PHE A 82 -9.43 10.12 1.85
N GLY A 83 -10.22 11.19 2.09
CA GLY A 83 -11.27 11.18 3.11
C GLY A 83 -12.34 10.11 2.85
N LEU A 84 -12.81 10.01 1.59
CA LEU A 84 -13.78 8.97 1.19
C LEU A 84 -13.15 7.58 1.15
N MET A 85 -11.87 7.47 0.82
CA MET A 85 -11.13 6.22 0.86
C MET A 85 -11.07 5.64 2.28
N VAL A 86 -10.90 6.47 3.32
CA VAL A 86 -10.96 6.01 4.73
C VAL A 86 -12.29 5.33 5.02
N VAL A 87 -13.41 5.95 4.64
CA VAL A 87 -14.75 5.39 4.86
C VAL A 87 -14.93 4.08 4.10
N THR A 88 -14.64 4.09 2.79
CA THR A 88 -14.89 2.92 1.95
C THR A 88 -13.98 1.74 2.26
N ALA A 89 -12.72 1.97 2.64
CA ALA A 89 -11.82 0.92 3.08
C ALA A 89 -12.35 0.15 4.30
N THR A 90 -13.05 0.82 5.23
CA THR A 90 -13.68 0.14 6.39
C THR A 90 -14.89 -0.71 6.00
N LEU A 91 -15.58 -0.35 4.91
CA LEU A 91 -16.77 -1.05 4.42
C LEU A 91 -16.42 -2.18 3.44
N THR A 92 -15.17 -2.27 2.98
CA THR A 92 -14.79 -3.24 1.95
C THR A 92 -15.03 -4.72 2.31
N PRO A 93 -14.83 -5.21 3.54
CA PRO A 93 -15.16 -6.60 3.88
C PRO A 93 -16.63 -6.95 3.60
N VAL A 94 -17.54 -6.01 3.85
CA VAL A 94 -18.97 -6.13 3.54
C VAL A 94 -19.16 -6.22 2.02
N LEU A 95 -18.53 -5.32 1.27
CA LEU A 95 -18.63 -5.29 -0.19
C LEU A 95 -18.09 -6.55 -0.87
N ILE A 96 -16.96 -7.09 -0.39
CA ILE A 96 -16.39 -8.35 -0.90
C ILE A 96 -17.34 -9.52 -0.65
N ARG A 97 -18.00 -9.55 0.51
CA ARG A 97 -18.96 -10.61 0.85
C ARG A 97 -20.17 -10.60 -0.08
N PHE A 98 -20.68 -9.42 -0.47
CA PHE A 98 -21.86 -9.30 -1.33
C PHE A 98 -21.55 -9.40 -2.83
N LEU A 99 -20.52 -8.70 -3.31
CA LEU A 99 -20.20 -8.61 -4.73
C LEU A 99 -19.22 -9.69 -5.20
N GLY A 100 -18.43 -10.24 -4.29
CA GLY A 100 -17.31 -11.13 -4.60
C GLY A 100 -16.09 -10.37 -5.12
N VAL A 101 -14.91 -10.97 -4.90
CA VAL A 101 -13.59 -10.38 -5.20
C VAL A 101 -13.48 -9.79 -6.61
N LYS A 102 -13.98 -10.50 -7.63
CA LYS A 102 -13.91 -10.06 -9.03
C LYS A 102 -14.60 -8.71 -9.24
N TRP A 103 -15.87 -8.61 -8.82
CA TRP A 103 -16.67 -7.42 -9.04
C TRP A 103 -16.26 -6.28 -8.13
N SER A 104 -15.77 -6.59 -6.93
CA SER A 104 -15.16 -5.58 -6.07
C SER A 104 -13.89 -4.99 -6.69
N LEU A 105 -13.04 -5.80 -7.35
CA LEU A 105 -11.86 -5.29 -8.07
C LEU A 105 -12.27 -4.44 -9.30
N PHE A 106 -13.27 -4.89 -10.06
CA PHE A 106 -13.84 -4.12 -11.18
C PHE A 106 -14.31 -2.75 -10.72
N PHE A 107 -15.16 -2.71 -9.69
CA PHE A 107 -15.67 -1.48 -9.11
C PHE A 107 -14.52 -0.60 -8.61
N GLY A 108 -13.56 -1.19 -7.91
CA GLY A 108 -12.42 -0.48 -7.35
C GLY A 108 -11.56 0.21 -8.42
N ALA A 109 -11.39 -0.42 -9.58
CA ALA A 109 -10.64 0.16 -10.69
C ALA A 109 -11.43 1.23 -11.46
N ALA A 110 -12.77 1.18 -11.44
CA ALA A 110 -13.62 1.99 -12.31
C ALA A 110 -13.65 3.48 -11.95
N GLY A 111 -13.52 3.84 -10.67
CA GLY A 111 -13.58 5.24 -10.24
C GLY A 111 -12.35 6.07 -10.59
N TYR A 112 -11.25 5.46 -11.05
CA TYR A 112 -10.03 6.17 -11.41
C TYR A 112 -10.17 6.95 -12.73
N ALA A 113 -10.73 6.33 -13.78
CA ALA A 113 -10.86 6.94 -15.10
C ALA A 113 -11.68 8.26 -15.10
N PRO A 114 -12.82 8.36 -14.38
CA PRO A 114 -13.55 9.62 -14.22
C PRO A 114 -12.71 10.75 -13.63
N TYR A 115 -11.79 10.47 -12.70
CA TYR A 115 -10.91 11.50 -12.14
C TYR A 115 -9.90 12.01 -13.16
N ALA A 116 -9.28 11.13 -13.95
CA ALA A 116 -8.41 11.55 -15.05
C ALA A 116 -9.17 12.36 -16.10
N ALA A 117 -10.39 11.94 -16.45
CA ALA A 117 -11.27 12.69 -17.35
C ALA A 117 -11.63 14.08 -16.78
N ALA A 118 -11.83 14.17 -15.47
CA ALA A 118 -12.12 15.43 -14.81
C ALA A 118 -10.94 16.41 -14.84
N LEU A 119 -9.72 15.92 -14.61
CA LEU A 119 -8.51 16.73 -14.74
C LEU A 119 -8.30 17.18 -16.21
N TYR A 120 -8.56 16.31 -17.19
CA TYR A 120 -8.56 16.70 -18.60
C TYR A 120 -9.54 17.83 -18.91
N CYS A 121 -10.79 17.71 -18.45
CA CYS A 121 -11.82 18.73 -18.66
C CYS A 121 -11.51 20.03 -17.91
N ASN A 122 -10.83 19.94 -16.76
CA ASN A 122 -10.37 21.12 -16.03
C ASN A 122 -9.28 21.86 -16.80
N ILE A 123 -8.28 21.14 -17.30
CA ILE A 123 -7.16 21.72 -18.04
C ILE A 123 -7.62 22.27 -19.40
N SER A 124 -8.52 21.57 -20.09
CA SER A 124 -8.96 21.93 -21.44
C SER A 124 -10.08 22.98 -21.45
N PHE A 125 -10.98 22.93 -20.46
CA PHE A 125 -12.22 23.73 -20.47
C PHE A 125 -12.46 24.50 -19.17
N GLY A 126 -11.57 24.43 -18.18
CA GLY A 126 -11.74 25.12 -16.89
C GLY A 126 -12.81 24.52 -15.98
N THR A 127 -13.33 23.32 -16.26
CA THR A 127 -14.41 22.70 -15.49
C THR A 127 -13.94 22.30 -14.09
N LYS A 128 -14.51 22.91 -13.03
CA LYS A 128 -14.09 22.65 -11.63
C LYS A 128 -14.91 21.59 -10.91
N TRP A 129 -16.24 21.61 -11.07
CA TRP A 129 -17.14 20.70 -10.36
C TRP A 129 -16.84 19.22 -10.68
N PHE A 130 -16.47 18.93 -11.93
CA PHE A 130 -16.17 17.58 -12.37
C PHE A 130 -14.93 17.03 -11.68
N VAL A 131 -13.95 17.87 -11.32
CA VAL A 131 -12.75 17.44 -10.56
C VAL A 131 -13.14 16.90 -9.19
N LEU A 132 -14.08 17.56 -8.51
CA LEU A 132 -14.58 17.10 -7.20
C LEU A 132 -15.40 15.82 -7.33
N VAL A 133 -16.28 15.73 -8.34
CA VAL A 133 -17.05 14.50 -8.60
C VAL A 133 -16.14 13.33 -8.97
N GLY A 134 -15.17 13.55 -9.86
CA GLY A 134 -14.18 12.55 -10.26
C GLY A 134 -13.36 12.07 -9.07
N ALA A 135 -12.90 12.99 -8.21
CA ALA A 135 -12.21 12.66 -6.97
C ALA A 135 -13.08 11.86 -5.99
N ALA A 136 -14.37 12.19 -5.89
CA ALA A 136 -15.29 11.44 -5.05
C ALA A 136 -15.46 9.99 -5.54
N LEU A 137 -15.67 9.81 -6.84
CA LEU A 137 -15.76 8.49 -7.47
C LEU A 137 -14.46 7.70 -7.28
N CYS A 138 -13.31 8.35 -7.48
CA CYS A 138 -12.00 7.75 -7.27
C CYS A 138 -11.76 7.35 -5.82
N GLY A 139 -12.13 8.19 -4.84
CA GLY A 139 -11.96 7.89 -3.41
C GLY A 139 -12.81 6.70 -2.98
N ILE A 140 -14.09 6.68 -3.42
CA ILE A 140 -15.01 5.58 -3.14
C ILE A 140 -14.51 4.27 -3.75
N SER A 141 -14.03 4.29 -5.00
CA SER A 141 -13.53 3.08 -5.65
C SER A 141 -12.18 2.64 -5.08
N ALA A 142 -11.28 3.57 -4.77
CA ALA A 142 -9.95 3.26 -4.25
C ALA A 142 -10.00 2.47 -2.95
N GLY A 143 -10.86 2.84 -1.99
CA GLY A 143 -10.98 2.09 -0.73
C GLY A 143 -11.38 0.63 -0.93
N VAL A 144 -12.21 0.35 -1.94
CA VAL A 144 -12.55 -1.02 -2.34
C VAL A 144 -11.38 -1.70 -3.04
N PHE A 145 -10.72 -1.01 -3.98
CA PHE A 145 -9.59 -1.54 -4.74
C PHE A 145 -8.48 -2.07 -3.83
N TRP A 146 -7.98 -1.24 -2.91
CA TRP A 146 -6.84 -1.58 -2.04
C TRP A 146 -7.14 -2.77 -1.12
N ALA A 147 -8.36 -2.87 -0.59
CA ALA A 147 -8.71 -3.98 0.29
C ALA A 147 -8.92 -5.30 -0.49
N VAL A 148 -9.51 -5.25 -1.68
CA VAL A 148 -9.63 -6.43 -2.56
C VAL A 148 -8.26 -6.90 -3.03
N GLU A 149 -7.40 -5.96 -3.41
CA GLU A 149 -6.02 -6.23 -3.77
C GLU A 149 -5.28 -6.96 -2.67
N ALA A 150 -5.34 -6.44 -1.44
CA ALA A 150 -4.70 -7.07 -0.29
C ALA A 150 -5.21 -8.52 -0.10
N ALA A 151 -6.53 -8.73 -0.20
CA ALA A 151 -7.11 -10.07 -0.10
C ALA A 151 -6.60 -11.03 -1.20
N VAL A 152 -6.55 -10.58 -2.46
CA VAL A 152 -6.05 -11.40 -3.58
C VAL A 152 -4.56 -11.68 -3.42
N ALA A 153 -3.76 -10.64 -3.16
CA ALA A 153 -2.31 -10.74 -3.04
C ALA A 153 -1.86 -11.65 -1.89
N LEU A 154 -2.65 -11.71 -0.81
CA LEU A 154 -2.33 -12.54 0.36
C LEU A 154 -2.91 -13.95 0.28
N SER A 155 -4.13 -14.13 -0.25
CA SER A 155 -4.82 -15.43 -0.17
C SER A 155 -4.64 -16.32 -1.40
N TYR A 156 -4.38 -15.76 -2.59
CA TYR A 156 -4.27 -16.55 -3.82
C TYR A 156 -2.96 -17.34 -3.91
N PRO A 157 -1.78 -16.74 -3.68
CA PRO A 157 -0.53 -17.48 -3.82
C PRO A 157 -0.34 -18.51 -2.70
N GLU A 158 0.44 -19.55 -3.00
CA GLU A 158 0.85 -20.51 -1.99
C GLU A 158 1.85 -19.87 -1.01
N PRO A 159 1.86 -20.25 0.28
CA PRO A 159 2.80 -19.71 1.27
C PRO A 159 4.26 -19.75 0.78
N LYS A 160 4.69 -20.87 0.18
CA LYS A 160 6.04 -21.04 -0.39
C LYS A 160 6.35 -20.12 -1.57
N ASN A 161 5.33 -19.63 -2.28
CA ASN A 161 5.49 -18.77 -3.46
C ASN A 161 5.05 -17.32 -3.22
N GLN A 162 4.62 -16.96 -2.00
CA GLN A 162 4.02 -15.66 -1.69
C GLN A 162 4.95 -14.50 -2.07
N GLY A 163 6.25 -14.60 -1.75
CA GLY A 163 7.24 -13.57 -2.09
C GLY A 163 7.41 -13.36 -3.61
N ARG A 164 7.45 -14.44 -4.40
CA ARG A 164 7.60 -14.36 -5.87
C ARG A 164 6.38 -13.71 -6.52
N HIS A 165 5.18 -14.04 -6.05
CA HIS A 165 3.94 -13.44 -6.55
C HIS A 165 3.85 -11.96 -6.19
N LEU A 166 4.17 -11.61 -4.94
CA LEU A 166 4.19 -10.21 -4.49
C LEU A 166 5.21 -9.38 -5.27
N GLY A 167 6.41 -9.91 -5.51
CA GLY A 167 7.44 -9.24 -6.31
C GLY A 167 6.97 -8.95 -7.74
N TRP A 168 6.38 -9.95 -8.41
CA TRP A 168 5.86 -9.79 -9.78
C TRP A 168 4.73 -8.77 -9.86
N TRP A 169 3.77 -8.82 -8.94
CA TRP A 169 2.68 -7.86 -8.86
C TRP A 169 3.19 -6.43 -8.62
N MET A 170 4.15 -6.24 -7.70
CA MET A 170 4.71 -4.93 -7.38
C MET A 170 5.39 -4.25 -8.58
N THR A 171 5.97 -5.02 -9.52
CA THR A 171 6.58 -4.47 -10.74
C THR A 171 5.60 -3.58 -11.52
N PHE A 172 4.35 -4.03 -11.64
CA PHE A 172 3.31 -3.29 -12.37
C PHE A 172 2.93 -1.97 -11.68
N ARG A 173 2.87 -1.97 -10.34
CA ARG A 173 2.59 -0.75 -9.57
C ARG A 173 3.67 0.31 -9.79
N VAL A 174 4.94 -0.10 -9.82
CA VAL A 174 6.09 0.80 -10.02
C VAL A 174 6.19 1.28 -11.48
N ALA A 175 5.78 0.46 -12.44
CA ALA A 175 5.81 0.82 -13.86
C ALA A 175 4.89 2.01 -14.20
N GLY A 176 3.80 2.22 -13.46
CA GLY A 176 2.83 3.29 -13.70
C GLY A 176 3.45 4.70 -13.66
N PRO A 177 4.03 5.13 -12.53
CA PRO A 177 4.72 6.42 -12.43
C PRO A 177 5.85 6.61 -13.46
N VAL A 178 6.63 5.55 -13.76
CA VAL A 178 7.70 5.62 -14.76
C VAL A 178 7.14 5.89 -16.16
N LEU A 179 6.14 5.11 -16.59
CA LEU A 179 5.50 5.32 -17.89
C LEU A 179 4.83 6.69 -17.97
N GLY A 180 4.06 7.07 -16.96
CA GLY A 180 3.36 8.35 -17.01
C GLY A 180 4.30 9.56 -16.94
N GLY A 181 5.42 9.44 -16.21
CA GLY A 181 6.50 10.43 -16.27
C GLY A 181 7.14 10.50 -17.66
N ALA A 182 7.37 9.37 -18.32
CA ALA A 182 7.91 9.32 -19.68
C ALA A 182 6.97 9.94 -20.72
N ILE A 183 5.67 9.62 -20.66
CA ILE A 183 4.63 10.23 -21.51
C ILE A 183 4.60 11.75 -21.30
N ASN A 184 4.57 12.17 -20.03
CA ASN A 184 4.51 13.59 -19.69
C ASN A 184 5.74 14.35 -20.20
N LEU A 185 6.94 13.82 -19.98
CA LEU A 185 8.18 14.41 -20.45
C LEU A 185 8.24 14.46 -21.97
N GLY A 186 7.91 13.37 -22.67
CA GLY A 186 7.93 13.32 -24.13
C GLY A 186 6.99 14.34 -24.77
N ILE A 187 5.82 14.58 -24.19
CA ILE A 187 4.83 15.53 -24.72
C ILE A 187 5.17 16.98 -24.33
N ASN A 188 5.71 17.22 -23.13
CA ASN A 188 5.90 18.57 -22.59
C ASN A 188 7.34 19.08 -22.64
N ALA A 189 8.30 18.34 -23.20
CA ALA A 189 9.73 18.71 -23.19
C ALA A 189 10.04 20.11 -23.78
N GLN A 190 9.18 20.61 -24.66
CA GLN A 190 9.36 21.93 -25.29
C GLN A 190 8.64 23.07 -24.55
N ASN A 191 7.85 22.80 -23.51
CA ASN A 191 7.06 23.81 -22.81
C ASN A 191 7.83 24.38 -21.60
N SER A 192 8.58 25.46 -21.82
CA SER A 192 9.35 26.16 -20.77
C SER A 192 8.53 27.15 -19.94
N GLN A 193 7.22 27.26 -20.16
CA GLN A 193 6.39 28.30 -19.55
C GLN A 193 5.70 27.80 -18.28
N ARG A 194 5.14 28.76 -17.52
CA ARG A 194 4.16 28.47 -16.46
C ARG A 194 2.85 28.05 -17.10
N GLY A 195 2.19 27.04 -16.55
CA GLY A 195 0.89 26.61 -17.04
C GLY A 195 0.55 25.20 -16.63
N SER A 196 -0.43 24.63 -17.31
CA SER A 196 -0.78 23.23 -17.23
C SER A 196 0.02 22.40 -18.23
N VAL A 197 0.09 21.10 -17.95
CA VAL A 197 0.62 20.12 -18.89
C VAL A 197 -0.30 20.02 -20.11
N ASN A 198 0.25 19.57 -21.23
CA ASN A 198 -0.52 19.34 -22.44
C ASN A 198 -1.67 18.33 -22.18
N PRO A 199 -2.93 18.67 -22.54
CA PRO A 199 -4.08 17.78 -22.35
C PRO A 199 -3.92 16.38 -22.97
N LYS A 200 -3.10 16.23 -24.00
CA LYS A 200 -2.81 14.93 -24.65
C LYS A 200 -2.25 13.89 -23.68
N VAL A 201 -1.56 14.32 -22.62
CA VAL A 201 -1.09 13.41 -21.56
C VAL A 201 -2.27 12.67 -20.91
N TYR A 202 -3.37 13.38 -20.65
CA TYR A 202 -4.55 12.79 -20.05
C TYR A 202 -5.31 11.84 -20.98
N LEU A 203 -5.26 12.04 -22.29
CA LEU A 203 -5.88 11.09 -23.23
C LEU A 203 -5.25 9.69 -23.08
N ALA A 204 -3.92 9.61 -22.91
CA ALA A 204 -3.24 8.36 -22.63
C ALA A 204 -3.62 7.78 -21.27
N PHE A 205 -3.67 8.61 -20.22
CA PHE A 205 -4.04 8.17 -18.88
C PHE A 205 -5.48 7.64 -18.80
N ILE A 206 -6.43 8.34 -19.41
CA ILE A 206 -7.84 7.93 -19.47
C ILE A 206 -7.97 6.61 -20.23
N ALA A 207 -7.30 6.46 -21.38
CA ALA A 207 -7.35 5.21 -22.15
C ALA A 207 -6.85 4.01 -21.33
N ILE A 208 -5.71 4.16 -20.63
CA ILE A 208 -5.16 3.11 -19.77
C ILE A 208 -6.10 2.81 -18.59
N GLN A 209 -6.62 3.84 -17.92
CA GLN A 209 -7.51 3.68 -16.77
C GLN A 209 -8.86 3.05 -17.13
N ALA A 210 -9.42 3.38 -18.31
CA ALA A 210 -10.68 2.81 -18.78
C ALA A 210 -10.58 1.30 -19.06
N ILE A 211 -9.38 0.79 -19.38
CA ILE A 211 -9.12 -0.64 -19.58
C ILE A 211 -9.03 -1.38 -18.23
N GLY A 212 -8.59 -0.72 -17.16
CA GLY A 212 -8.37 -1.33 -15.83
C GLY A 212 -9.56 -2.17 -15.31
N PRO A 213 -10.80 -1.65 -15.28
CA PRO A 213 -11.97 -2.44 -14.87
C PRO A 213 -12.19 -3.67 -15.74
N LEU A 214 -12.01 -3.56 -17.06
CA LEU A 214 -12.19 -4.69 -17.97
C LEU A 214 -11.17 -5.80 -17.70
N VAL A 215 -9.92 -5.43 -17.36
CA VAL A 215 -8.89 -6.38 -16.95
C VAL A 215 -9.29 -7.10 -15.66
N ALA A 216 -9.93 -6.42 -14.70
CA ALA A 216 -10.39 -7.04 -13.46
C ALA A 216 -11.38 -8.19 -13.70
N LEU A 217 -12.15 -8.17 -14.79
CA LEU A 217 -13.08 -9.25 -15.16
C LEU A 217 -12.36 -10.57 -15.47
N LEU A 218 -11.08 -10.52 -15.85
CA LEU A 218 -10.24 -11.68 -16.11
C LEU A 218 -9.82 -12.41 -14.83
N LEU A 219 -9.95 -11.77 -13.65
CA LEU A 219 -9.54 -12.37 -12.39
C LEU A 219 -10.34 -13.67 -12.14
N PRO A 220 -9.71 -14.83 -11.92
CA PRO A 220 -10.44 -16.03 -11.54
C PRO A 220 -11.12 -15.83 -10.17
N ALA A 221 -12.33 -16.35 -10.01
CA ALA A 221 -12.97 -16.39 -8.70
C ALA A 221 -12.13 -17.27 -7.74
N PRO A 222 -12.09 -16.99 -6.43
CA PRO A 222 -11.26 -17.73 -5.47
C PRO A 222 -11.44 -19.26 -5.56
N SER A 223 -12.68 -19.72 -5.68
CA SER A 223 -13.03 -21.14 -5.81
C SER A 223 -12.56 -21.80 -7.11
N LYS A 224 -12.19 -21.01 -8.13
CA LYS A 224 -11.70 -21.47 -9.43
C LYS A 224 -10.18 -21.37 -9.57
N VAL A 225 -9.49 -20.79 -8.59
CA VAL A 225 -8.02 -20.69 -8.59
C VAL A 225 -7.42 -22.07 -8.38
N GLN A 226 -6.45 -22.41 -9.20
CA GLN A 226 -5.71 -23.68 -9.17
C GLN A 226 -4.28 -23.43 -8.68
N ARG A 227 -4.03 -23.73 -7.41
CA ARG A 227 -2.71 -23.65 -6.79
C ARG A 227 -1.83 -24.83 -7.19
N THR A 228 -0.51 -24.63 -7.15
CA THR A 228 0.53 -25.65 -7.35
C THR A 228 0.45 -26.78 -6.32
N ASP A 229 -0.05 -26.50 -5.12
CA ASP A 229 -0.19 -27.45 -4.02
C ASP A 229 -1.53 -28.19 -4.01
N GLY A 230 -2.40 -27.98 -5.01
CA GLY A 230 -3.72 -28.60 -5.11
C GLY A 230 -4.76 -28.06 -4.12
N LEU A 231 -4.38 -27.16 -3.21
CA LEU A 231 -5.28 -26.59 -2.22
C LEU A 231 -6.18 -25.52 -2.83
N LYS A 232 -7.40 -25.38 -2.28
CA LYS A 232 -8.32 -24.30 -2.66
C LYS A 232 -7.93 -22.99 -1.98
N VAL A 233 -8.18 -21.87 -2.65
CA VAL A 233 -8.04 -20.55 -2.04
C VAL A 233 -9.19 -20.31 -1.06
N ILE A 234 -8.84 -20.18 0.21
CA ILE A 234 -9.77 -19.82 1.29
C ILE A 234 -9.59 -18.32 1.58
N LEU A 235 -10.61 -17.54 1.26
CA LEU A 235 -10.68 -16.16 1.75
C LEU A 235 -11.16 -16.22 3.19
N HIS A 236 -10.34 -15.80 4.13
CA HIS A 236 -10.69 -15.74 5.55
C HIS A 236 -11.61 -14.53 5.79
N VAL A 237 -12.86 -14.59 5.32
CA VAL A 237 -13.90 -13.57 5.53
C VAL A 237 -14.90 -14.01 6.62
N ASP A 238 -14.66 -15.17 7.25
CA ASP A 238 -15.61 -15.80 8.17
C ASP A 238 -15.58 -15.24 9.60
N THR A 239 -14.62 -14.36 9.93
CA THR A 239 -14.64 -13.64 11.21
C THR A 239 -15.84 -12.69 11.24
N PRO A 240 -16.71 -12.72 12.26
CA PRO A 240 -17.78 -11.76 12.40
C PRO A 240 -17.25 -10.32 12.36
N ILE A 241 -17.85 -9.46 11.54
CA ILE A 241 -17.38 -8.08 11.31
C ILE A 241 -17.18 -7.33 12.63
N GLY A 242 -18.10 -7.50 13.59
CA GLY A 242 -17.99 -6.86 14.91
C GLY A 242 -16.75 -7.32 15.70
N GLN A 243 -16.38 -8.59 15.62
CA GLN A 243 -15.18 -9.11 16.26
C GLN A 243 -13.93 -8.59 15.55
N GLU A 244 -13.93 -8.54 14.22
CA GLU A 244 -12.81 -8.02 13.44
C GLU A 244 -12.56 -6.53 13.71
N VAL A 245 -13.63 -5.73 13.78
CA VAL A 245 -13.57 -4.31 14.16
C VAL A 245 -13.03 -4.16 15.58
N LYS A 246 -13.52 -4.96 16.54
CA LYS A 246 -13.07 -4.91 17.93
C LYS A 246 -11.58 -5.21 18.06
N GLU A 247 -11.10 -6.29 17.45
CA GLU A 247 -9.68 -6.66 17.51
C GLU A 247 -8.80 -5.65 16.75
N THR A 248 -9.28 -5.08 15.65
CA THR A 248 -8.60 -4.01 14.92
C THR A 248 -8.49 -2.74 15.76
N LEU A 249 -9.56 -2.32 16.43
CA LEU A 249 -9.54 -1.16 17.34
C LEU A 249 -8.62 -1.39 18.54
N LYS A 250 -8.62 -2.60 19.11
CA LYS A 250 -7.70 -2.98 20.18
C LYS A 250 -6.24 -2.91 19.71
N LEU A 251 -5.96 -3.35 18.49
CA LEU A 251 -4.63 -3.23 17.88
C LEU A 251 -4.24 -1.77 17.62
N PHE A 252 -5.17 -0.95 17.12
CA PHE A 252 -4.96 0.48 16.91
C PHE A 252 -4.63 1.19 18.23
N ALA A 253 -5.38 0.91 19.29
CA ALA A 253 -5.18 1.46 20.63
C ALA A 253 -3.96 0.86 21.36
N SER A 254 -3.28 -0.12 20.76
CA SER A 254 -2.08 -0.71 21.38
C SER A 254 -0.94 0.31 21.42
N LYS A 255 -0.21 0.34 22.54
CA LYS A 255 0.92 1.26 22.74
C LYS A 255 1.93 1.21 21.59
N ARG A 256 2.21 0.02 21.05
CA ARG A 256 3.16 -0.16 19.94
C ARG A 256 2.71 0.51 18.64
N PHE A 257 1.40 0.52 18.37
CA PHE A 257 0.86 1.11 17.15
C PHE A 257 0.68 2.61 17.32
N LEU A 258 0.11 3.07 18.45
CA LEU A 258 -0.05 4.50 18.73
C LEU A 258 1.28 5.27 18.71
N LEU A 259 2.37 4.66 19.19
CA LEU A 259 3.69 5.28 19.14
C LEU A 259 4.26 5.41 17.71
N ILE A 260 3.75 4.64 16.74
CA ILE A 260 4.18 4.73 15.34
C ILE A 260 3.27 5.57 14.46
N VAL A 261 2.04 5.89 14.91
CA VAL A 261 1.11 6.76 14.20
C VAL A 261 1.76 8.11 13.80
N PRO A 262 2.50 8.83 14.67
CA PRO A 262 3.17 10.07 14.27
C PRO A 262 4.14 9.89 13.10
N LEU A 263 4.87 8.77 13.04
CA LEU A 263 5.77 8.45 11.93
C LEU A 263 5.00 8.12 10.65
N ILE A 264 3.91 7.36 10.75
CA ILE A 264 3.03 7.08 9.61
C ILE A 264 2.50 8.38 9.02
N CYS A 265 1.93 9.25 9.86
CA CYS A 265 1.39 10.54 9.43
C CYS A 265 2.46 11.39 8.74
N GLN A 266 3.62 11.52 9.37
CA GLN A 266 4.75 12.28 8.84
C GLN A 266 5.24 11.77 7.49
N ALA A 267 5.33 10.45 7.31
CA ALA A 267 5.87 9.86 6.10
C ALA A 267 5.03 10.15 4.86
N VAL A 268 3.71 10.32 5.01
CA VAL A 268 2.79 10.59 3.90
C VAL A 268 2.40 12.05 3.77
N PHE A 269 2.61 12.87 4.80
CA PHE A 269 2.23 14.27 4.80
C PHE A 269 2.96 15.09 3.71
N ASN A 270 4.19 14.70 3.39
CA ASN A 270 5.03 15.40 2.44
C ASN A 270 4.58 15.26 0.97
N GLU A 271 3.76 14.25 0.65
CA GLU A 271 3.28 14.00 -0.71
C GLU A 271 2.57 15.25 -1.29
N SER A 272 1.67 15.82 -0.50
CA SER A 272 0.92 17.04 -0.84
C SER A 272 1.82 18.27 -1.03
N PHE A 273 2.85 18.41 -0.18
CA PHE A 273 3.85 19.48 -0.28
C PHE A 273 4.67 19.36 -1.57
N THR A 274 5.16 18.15 -1.87
CA THR A 274 6.04 17.89 -3.02
C THR A 274 5.38 18.28 -4.34
N GLY A 275 4.12 17.88 -4.55
CA GLY A 275 3.36 18.25 -5.75
C GLY A 275 3.09 19.75 -5.85
N THR A 276 2.81 20.40 -4.71
CA THR A 276 2.56 21.85 -4.62
C THR A 276 3.83 22.66 -4.91
N TYR A 277 4.96 22.27 -4.29
CA TYR A 277 6.28 22.87 -4.53
C TYR A 277 6.68 22.77 -6.00
N LEU A 278 6.52 21.58 -6.60
CA LEU A 278 6.82 21.36 -8.01
C LEU A 278 5.96 22.25 -8.93
N THR A 279 4.68 22.45 -8.61
CA THR A 279 3.76 23.25 -9.42
C THR A 279 4.04 24.75 -9.34
N LEU A 280 4.36 25.26 -8.16
CA LEU A 280 4.46 26.70 -7.93
C LEU A 280 5.79 27.30 -8.41
N TYR A 281 6.87 26.52 -8.39
CA TYR A 281 8.22 27.02 -8.64
C TYR A 281 8.86 26.54 -9.94
N PHE A 282 8.27 25.60 -10.68
CA PHE A 282 8.90 25.03 -11.87
C PHE A 282 8.05 25.15 -13.14
N SER A 283 8.74 25.33 -14.27
CA SER A 283 8.12 25.30 -15.61
C SER A 283 7.47 23.95 -15.91
N VAL A 284 6.55 23.91 -16.88
CA VAL A 284 5.85 22.66 -17.26
C VAL A 284 6.82 21.55 -17.66
N ARG A 285 7.87 21.85 -18.43
CA ARG A 285 8.89 20.86 -18.82
C ARG A 285 9.77 20.41 -17.64
N ALA A 286 10.10 21.30 -16.72
CA ALA A 286 10.81 20.95 -15.50
C ALA A 286 9.98 20.02 -14.60
N ARG A 287 8.68 20.29 -14.44
CA ARG A 287 7.73 19.40 -13.74
C ARG A 287 7.69 18.02 -14.40
N ALA A 288 7.67 17.99 -15.73
CA ALA A 288 7.67 16.74 -16.48
C ALA A 288 8.95 15.92 -16.28
N LEU A 289 10.12 16.56 -16.31
CA LEU A 289 11.39 15.94 -15.95
C LEU A 289 11.36 15.41 -14.52
N GLY A 290 10.83 16.20 -13.58
CA GLY A 290 10.68 15.83 -12.17
C GLY A 290 9.81 14.59 -11.97
N SER A 291 8.70 14.46 -12.72
CA SER A 291 7.83 13.29 -12.64
C SER A 291 8.53 12.01 -13.10
N PHE A 292 9.36 12.08 -14.14
CA PHE A 292 10.10 10.95 -14.67
C PHE A 292 11.29 10.54 -13.80
N LEU A 293 12.18 11.50 -13.49
CA LEU A 293 13.36 11.25 -12.66
C LEU A 293 12.97 10.86 -11.23
N GLY A 294 11.94 11.48 -10.67
CA GLY A 294 11.42 11.15 -9.35
C GLY A 294 11.00 9.68 -9.27
N ALA A 295 10.28 9.17 -10.27
CA ALA A 295 9.88 7.76 -10.33
C ALA A 295 11.08 6.81 -10.41
N ILE A 296 12.07 7.11 -11.26
CA ILE A 296 13.29 6.29 -11.41
C ILE A 296 14.10 6.27 -10.11
N MET A 297 14.35 7.44 -9.53
CA MET A 297 15.15 7.56 -8.32
C MET A 297 14.48 6.87 -7.13
N SER A 298 13.16 7.02 -6.98
CA SER A 298 12.38 6.30 -5.97
C SER A 298 12.50 4.79 -6.16
N MET A 299 12.35 4.28 -7.38
CA MET A 299 12.52 2.85 -7.66
C MET A 299 13.90 2.34 -7.25
N ILE A 300 14.98 3.05 -7.61
CA ILE A 300 16.35 2.66 -7.25
C ILE A 300 16.53 2.71 -5.73
N ALA A 301 16.18 3.82 -5.08
CA ALA A 301 16.35 4.01 -3.65
C ALA A 301 15.57 2.99 -2.82
N GLY A 302 14.33 2.70 -3.21
CA GLY A 302 13.49 1.68 -2.57
C GLY A 302 14.09 0.28 -2.66
N ASN A 303 14.61 -0.11 -3.82
CA ASN A 303 15.28 -1.40 -4.00
C ASN A 303 16.59 -1.50 -3.19
N LEU A 304 17.38 -0.43 -3.14
CA LEU A 304 18.60 -0.39 -2.31
C LEU A 304 18.29 -0.53 -0.81
N LEU A 305 17.26 0.17 -0.33
CA LEU A 305 16.82 0.05 1.06
C LEU A 305 16.28 -1.35 1.36
N GLY A 306 15.44 -1.91 0.49
CA GLY A 306 14.94 -3.28 0.63
C GLY A 306 16.08 -4.30 0.70
N ALA A 307 17.02 -4.21 -0.24
CA ALA A 307 18.21 -5.06 -0.26
C ALA A 307 19.07 -4.92 1.00
N PHE A 308 19.14 -3.74 1.62
CA PHE A 308 19.81 -3.53 2.90
C PHE A 308 19.05 -4.16 4.08
N LEU A 309 17.73 -3.95 4.15
CA LEU A 309 16.87 -4.47 5.22
C LEU A 309 16.75 -5.99 5.19
N ASP A 310 16.91 -6.61 4.03
CA ASP A 310 16.87 -8.07 3.86
C ASP A 310 18.21 -8.76 4.12
N ARG A 311 19.31 -8.01 4.31
CA ARG A 311 20.63 -8.61 4.60
C ARG A 311 20.58 -9.43 5.89
N LYS A 312 20.89 -10.72 5.78
CA LYS A 312 20.97 -11.67 6.91
C LYS A 312 22.28 -11.57 7.69
N ASN A 313 23.34 -11.06 7.07
CA ASN A 313 24.66 -10.91 7.72
C ASN A 313 24.70 -9.77 8.75
N ILE A 314 23.65 -8.95 8.84
CA ILE A 314 23.50 -7.87 9.81
C ILE A 314 22.28 -8.18 10.66
N SER A 315 22.40 -8.07 11.98
CA SER A 315 21.29 -8.37 12.89
C SER A 315 20.08 -7.46 12.63
N LEU A 316 18.87 -8.00 12.87
CA LEU A 316 17.60 -7.29 12.69
C LEU A 316 17.56 -5.96 13.48
N LYS A 317 18.07 -5.98 14.71
CA LYS A 317 18.24 -4.79 15.56
C LYS A 317 19.08 -3.71 14.88
N THR A 318 20.25 -4.08 14.35
CA THR A 318 21.19 -3.12 13.78
C THR A 318 20.65 -2.51 12.50
N ARG A 319 20.14 -3.33 11.57
CA ARG A 319 19.60 -2.83 10.30
C ARG A 319 18.36 -1.94 10.49
N ALA A 320 17.46 -2.29 11.41
CA ALA A 320 16.27 -1.48 11.70
C ALA A 320 16.63 -0.08 12.25
N ARG A 321 17.66 0.00 13.11
CA ARG A 321 18.11 1.26 13.73
C ARG A 321 18.95 2.10 12.78
N LEU A 322 19.84 1.48 12.00
CA LEU A 322 20.66 2.19 11.00
C LEU A 322 19.78 2.79 9.90
N ALA A 323 18.80 2.03 9.40
CA ALA A 323 17.83 2.53 8.43
C ALA A 323 17.05 3.73 9.00
N PHE A 324 16.52 3.60 10.22
CA PHE A 324 15.82 4.71 10.88
C PHE A 324 16.69 5.95 11.03
N GLY A 325 17.89 5.81 11.61
CA GLY A 325 18.81 6.91 11.83
C GLY A 325 19.20 7.61 10.53
N GLY A 326 19.54 6.84 9.50
CA GLY A 326 19.87 7.37 8.18
C GLY A 326 18.71 8.12 7.54
N ILE A 327 17.52 7.50 7.48
CA ILE A 327 16.34 8.07 6.86
C ILE A 327 15.89 9.35 7.59
N MET A 328 15.82 9.32 8.92
CA MET A 328 15.42 10.49 9.71
C MET A 328 16.43 11.63 9.64
N THR A 329 17.73 11.33 9.62
CA THR A 329 18.78 12.34 9.49
C THR A 329 18.73 13.01 8.12
N LEU A 330 18.61 12.24 7.04
CA LEU A 330 18.49 12.77 5.69
C LEU A 330 17.23 13.64 5.53
N GLN A 331 16.10 13.18 6.07
CA GLN A 331 14.86 13.98 6.04
C GLN A 331 15.00 15.29 6.82
N GLY A 332 15.61 15.27 8.00
CA GLY A 332 15.89 16.49 8.76
C GLY A 332 16.71 17.48 7.93
N ALA A 333 17.77 17.00 7.27
CA ALA A 333 18.60 17.82 6.38
C ALA A 333 17.81 18.40 5.19
N TRP A 334 16.94 17.60 4.56
CA TRP A 334 16.10 18.07 3.45
C TRP A 334 15.03 19.06 3.89
N TRP A 335 14.45 18.92 5.09
CA TRP A 335 13.49 19.90 5.61
C TRP A 335 14.15 21.23 6.00
N ILE A 336 15.38 21.19 6.51
CA ILE A 336 16.20 22.39 6.70
C ILE A 336 16.47 23.05 5.34
N TRP A 337 16.92 22.28 4.36
CA TRP A 337 17.17 22.79 3.00
C TRP A 337 15.90 23.37 2.37
N SER A 338 14.76 22.69 2.49
CA SER A 338 13.45 23.19 2.07
C SER A 338 13.12 24.53 2.71
N THR A 339 13.25 24.64 4.03
CA THR A 339 12.96 25.90 4.74
C THR A 339 13.81 27.07 4.23
N ILE A 340 15.10 26.83 3.95
CA ILE A 340 16.01 27.83 3.39
C ILE A 340 15.58 28.24 1.98
N ILE A 341 15.31 27.26 1.09
CA ILE A 341 14.93 27.51 -0.30
C ILE A 341 13.61 28.28 -0.39
N GLN A 342 12.61 27.84 0.37
CA GLN A 342 11.27 28.42 0.34
C GLN A 342 11.28 29.87 0.83
N SER A 343 12.11 30.17 1.84
CA SER A 343 12.31 31.52 2.34
C SER A 343 12.94 32.44 1.30
N GLN A 344 13.75 31.91 0.38
CA GLN A 344 14.38 32.65 -0.70
C GLN A 344 13.43 32.83 -1.89
N PHE A 345 12.79 31.75 -2.36
CA PHE A 345 11.88 31.81 -3.50
C PHE A 345 10.63 32.67 -3.22
N LYS A 346 10.13 32.68 -1.98
CA LYS A 346 9.02 33.57 -1.60
C LYS A 346 9.35 35.06 -1.78
N ARG A 347 10.64 35.44 -1.68
CA ARG A 347 11.07 36.85 -1.83
C ARG A 347 11.26 37.29 -3.27
N GLN A 348 11.36 36.34 -4.21
CA GLN A 348 11.87 36.60 -5.57
C GLN A 348 10.90 36.17 -6.69
N GLU A 349 9.63 35.84 -6.36
CA GLU A 349 8.61 35.32 -7.31
C GLU A 349 9.19 34.42 -8.42
N THR A 350 9.92 33.38 -8.01
CA THR A 350 10.75 32.62 -8.94
C THR A 350 9.94 31.52 -9.65
N LEU A 351 9.93 31.55 -10.98
CA LEU A 351 9.64 30.38 -11.82
C LEU A 351 10.96 29.87 -12.39
N LEU A 352 11.29 28.61 -12.12
CA LEU A 352 12.53 27.97 -12.56
C LEU A 352 12.26 27.01 -13.72
N ASP A 353 12.92 27.26 -14.82
CA ASP A 353 13.09 26.32 -15.91
C ASP A 353 14.42 25.55 -15.79
N TRP A 354 14.52 24.38 -16.42
CA TRP A 354 15.76 23.57 -16.37
C TRP A 354 16.98 24.26 -17.00
N SER A 355 16.77 25.31 -17.79
CA SER A 355 17.82 26.12 -18.40
C SER A 355 18.28 27.28 -17.52
N ASP A 356 17.56 27.56 -16.42
CA ASP A 356 17.83 28.73 -15.59
C ASP A 356 18.95 28.49 -14.58
N SER A 357 19.72 29.55 -14.31
CA SER A 357 20.70 29.54 -13.22
C SER A 357 19.99 29.35 -11.87
N GLY A 358 20.38 28.31 -11.13
CA GLY A 358 19.80 28.00 -9.83
C GLY A 358 18.73 26.90 -9.85
N PHE A 359 18.30 26.44 -11.04
CA PHE A 359 17.39 25.29 -11.20
C PHE A 359 17.83 24.10 -10.36
N GLY A 360 19.10 23.71 -10.48
CA GLY A 360 19.65 22.52 -9.82
C GLY A 360 19.44 22.50 -8.30
N ARG A 361 19.52 23.67 -7.65
CA ARG A 361 19.36 23.76 -6.19
C ARG A 361 17.92 23.51 -5.75
N GLY A 362 16.94 24.07 -6.46
CA GLY A 362 15.53 23.85 -6.17
C GLY A 362 15.05 22.46 -6.61
N PHE A 363 15.52 22.00 -7.76
CA PHE A 363 15.10 20.75 -8.38
C PHE A 363 15.68 19.52 -7.69
N ALA A 364 16.95 19.58 -7.26
CA ALA A 364 17.56 18.51 -6.46
C ALA A 364 16.81 18.32 -5.13
N LEU A 365 16.40 19.40 -4.46
CA LEU A 365 15.55 19.32 -3.27
C LEU A 365 14.26 18.54 -3.55
N TYR A 366 13.56 18.84 -4.65
CA TYR A 366 12.36 18.09 -5.04
C TYR A 366 12.66 16.60 -5.19
N LEU A 367 13.70 16.23 -5.95
CA LEU A 367 14.09 14.83 -6.16
C LEU A 367 14.43 14.11 -4.85
N PHE A 368 15.13 14.78 -3.95
CA PHE A 368 15.49 14.20 -2.66
C PHE A 368 14.30 14.04 -1.71
N ILE A 369 13.33 14.96 -1.73
CA ILE A 369 12.09 14.79 -0.95
C ILE A 369 11.26 13.63 -1.51
N VAL A 370 11.20 13.47 -2.85
CA VAL A 370 10.54 12.31 -3.50
C VAL A 370 11.21 10.99 -3.11
N VAL A 371 12.54 10.94 -3.15
CA VAL A 371 13.30 9.77 -2.66
C VAL A 371 13.06 9.54 -1.18
N GLY A 372 13.00 10.62 -0.38
CA GLY A 372 12.74 10.57 1.05
C GLY A 372 11.38 9.98 1.39
N PHE A 373 10.34 10.37 0.65
CA PHE A 373 9.02 9.74 0.72
C PHE A 373 9.15 8.23 0.52
N GLN A 374 9.78 7.80 -0.57
CA GLN A 374 9.89 6.38 -0.91
C GLN A 374 10.67 5.57 0.13
N LEU A 375 11.79 6.10 0.63
CA LEU A 375 12.59 5.45 1.67
C LEU A 375 11.79 5.31 2.98
N ASN A 376 11.09 6.37 3.40
CA ASN A 376 10.27 6.34 4.61
C ASN A 376 9.11 5.34 4.46
N TYR A 377 8.43 5.38 3.30
CA TYR A 377 7.32 4.50 2.99
C TYR A 377 7.73 3.02 3.04
N MET A 378 8.83 2.64 2.40
CA MET A 378 9.37 1.28 2.46
C MET A 378 9.80 0.89 3.88
N TYR A 379 10.43 1.79 4.61
CA TYR A 379 10.81 1.56 6.00
C TYR A 379 9.61 1.33 6.91
N LEU A 380 8.50 2.06 6.71
CA LEU A 380 7.25 1.87 7.45
C LEU A 380 6.66 0.48 7.24
N TYR A 381 6.63 -0.04 6.01
CA TYR A 381 6.17 -1.41 5.76
C TYR A 381 7.05 -2.45 6.47
N PHE A 382 8.36 -2.28 6.40
CA PHE A 382 9.30 -3.13 7.14
C PHE A 382 9.02 -3.06 8.65
N LEU A 383 8.87 -1.85 9.18
CA LEU A 383 8.62 -1.61 10.60
C LEU A 383 7.33 -2.28 11.07
N VAL A 384 6.21 -1.99 10.39
CA VAL A 384 4.89 -2.55 10.68
C VAL A 384 4.88 -4.08 10.56
N GLY A 385 5.56 -4.63 9.55
CA GLY A 385 5.73 -6.09 9.41
C GLY A 385 6.47 -6.74 10.57
N ASN A 386 7.41 -6.01 11.21
CA ASN A 386 8.10 -6.46 12.40
C ASN A 386 7.29 -6.31 13.70
N LEU A 387 6.24 -5.48 13.71
CA LEU A 387 5.35 -5.30 14.88
C LEU A 387 4.28 -6.39 15.02
N VAL A 388 4.10 -7.23 14.00
CA VAL A 388 3.17 -8.36 14.03
C VAL A 388 3.63 -9.36 15.09
N GLN A 389 2.74 -9.66 16.05
CA GLN A 389 2.98 -10.67 17.10
C GLN A 389 2.12 -11.93 16.93
N LYS A 390 1.03 -11.85 16.18
CA LYS A 390 0.17 -12.98 15.85
C LYS A 390 -0.02 -13.02 14.34
N PRO A 391 0.00 -14.20 13.69
CA PRO A 391 -0.20 -14.30 12.25
C PRO A 391 -1.48 -13.60 11.77
N VAL A 392 -2.58 -13.70 12.53
CA VAL A 392 -3.87 -13.05 12.22
C VAL A 392 -3.82 -11.52 12.25
N ASP A 393 -2.89 -10.92 13.01
CA ASP A 393 -2.80 -9.47 13.15
C ASP A 393 -2.16 -8.79 11.92
N ILE A 394 -1.60 -9.54 10.96
CA ILE A 394 -0.96 -8.94 9.78
C ILE A 394 -1.94 -8.17 8.90
N ILE A 395 -3.14 -8.73 8.69
CA ILE A 395 -4.18 -8.10 7.87
C ILE A 395 -4.67 -6.85 8.57
N ARG A 396 -4.89 -6.93 9.89
CA ARG A 396 -5.31 -5.81 10.73
C ARG A 396 -4.29 -4.69 10.71
N ILE A 397 -3.01 -4.99 10.95
CA ILE A 397 -1.97 -3.97 11.02
C ILE A 397 -1.72 -3.31 9.66
N ALA A 398 -1.81 -4.07 8.56
CA ALA A 398 -1.72 -3.54 7.21
C ALA A 398 -2.92 -2.63 6.88
N GLY A 399 -4.13 -3.03 7.25
CA GLY A 399 -5.33 -2.21 7.13
C GLY A 399 -5.25 -0.92 7.96
N LEU A 400 -4.77 -1.01 9.20
CA LEU A 400 -4.56 0.15 10.07
C LEU A 400 -3.49 1.10 9.53
N LEU A 401 -2.38 0.57 9.01
CA LEU A 401 -1.37 1.37 8.33
C LEU A 401 -2.03 2.15 7.18
N ARG A 402 -2.75 1.47 6.29
CA ARG A 402 -3.37 2.10 5.13
C ARG A 402 -4.44 3.13 5.49
N ALA A 403 -5.26 2.85 6.50
CA ALA A 403 -6.28 3.78 6.98
C ALA A 403 -5.65 5.02 7.62
N THR A 404 -4.60 4.84 8.42
CA THR A 404 -3.85 5.95 9.05
C THR A 404 -3.15 6.80 8.01
N GLU A 405 -2.50 6.19 7.00
CA GLU A 405 -1.91 6.89 5.86
C GLU A 405 -2.96 7.72 5.13
N SER A 406 -4.10 7.13 4.79
CA SER A 406 -5.17 7.81 4.04
C SER A 406 -5.74 8.99 4.84
N ALA A 407 -5.96 8.81 6.14
CA ALA A 407 -6.42 9.89 7.01
C ALA A 407 -5.40 11.05 7.07
N ALA A 408 -4.11 10.73 7.20
CA ALA A 408 -3.05 11.73 7.20
C ALA A 408 -2.91 12.43 5.85
N GLN A 409 -3.01 11.71 4.73
CA GLN A 409 -3.01 12.28 3.38
C GLN A 409 -4.20 13.20 3.16
N ALA A 410 -5.39 12.84 3.63
CA ALA A 410 -6.57 13.70 3.55
C ALA A 410 -6.33 15.06 4.24
N VAL A 411 -5.74 15.04 5.45
CA VAL A 411 -5.36 16.26 6.18
C VAL A 411 -4.23 17.01 5.47
N ALA A 412 -3.22 16.31 4.96
CA ALA A 412 -2.08 16.91 4.28
C ALA A 412 -2.49 17.65 3.00
N TYR A 413 -3.30 17.01 2.17
CA TYR A 413 -3.88 17.64 0.97
C TYR A 413 -4.88 18.74 1.33
N GLY A 414 -5.69 18.57 2.37
CA GLY A 414 -6.64 19.59 2.82
C GLY A 414 -5.94 20.86 3.31
N THR A 415 -4.87 20.71 4.09
CA THR A 415 -4.03 21.83 4.54
C THR A 415 -3.30 22.50 3.38
N ASN A 416 -2.73 21.73 2.44
CA ASN A 416 -2.11 22.28 1.23
C ASN A 416 -3.12 22.81 0.19
N ALA A 417 -4.42 22.67 0.40
CA ALA A 417 -5.44 23.34 -0.41
C ALA A 417 -5.67 24.80 0.04
N ILE A 418 -5.17 25.18 1.22
CA ILE A 418 -5.31 26.53 1.78
C ILE A 418 -4.19 27.41 1.22
N GLU A 419 -4.53 28.32 0.32
CA GLU A 419 -3.55 29.19 -0.37
C GLU A 419 -2.72 30.04 0.59
N SER A 420 -3.32 30.56 1.67
CA SER A 420 -2.64 31.40 2.66
C SER A 420 -1.58 30.67 3.48
N LEU A 421 -1.66 29.35 3.61
CA LEU A 421 -0.63 28.54 4.27
C LEU A 421 0.68 28.57 3.46
N GLY A 422 0.53 28.61 2.13
CA GLY A 422 1.62 28.61 1.18
C GLY A 422 2.58 27.43 1.36
N THR A 423 3.69 27.49 0.64
CA THR A 423 4.70 26.43 0.65
C THR A 423 5.62 26.50 1.88
N VAL A 424 5.83 27.70 2.44
CA VAL A 424 6.60 27.89 3.68
C VAL A 424 5.88 27.25 4.87
N GLY A 425 4.58 27.52 5.04
CA GLY A 425 3.79 26.91 6.13
C GLY A 425 3.73 25.40 5.99
N SER A 426 3.51 24.91 4.76
CA SER A 426 3.49 23.47 4.47
C SER A 426 4.83 22.79 4.74
N SER A 427 5.96 23.44 4.42
CA SER A 427 7.30 22.96 4.77
C SER A 427 7.51 22.93 6.30
N ALA A 428 7.06 23.96 7.01
CA ALA A 428 7.18 24.05 8.47
C ALA A 428 6.36 22.96 9.18
N ILE A 429 5.14 22.68 8.72
CA ILE A 429 4.31 21.59 9.25
C ILE A 429 5.00 20.25 9.06
N ASN A 430 5.51 19.96 7.85
CA ASN A 430 6.24 18.72 7.59
C ASN A 430 7.49 18.59 8.48
N PHE A 431 8.22 19.68 8.68
CA PHE A 431 9.40 19.68 9.54
C PHE A 431 9.04 19.46 11.02
N GLY A 432 7.94 20.08 11.49
CA GLY A 432 7.41 19.86 12.83
C GLY A 432 6.94 18.43 13.06
N LEU A 433 6.20 17.86 12.10
CA LEU A 433 5.76 16.46 12.14
C LEU A 433 6.94 15.48 12.14
N TRP A 434 7.99 15.76 11.35
CA TRP A 434 9.26 15.05 11.43
C TRP A 434 9.82 15.07 12.85
N GLY A 435 9.99 16.24 13.46
CA GLY A 435 10.52 16.35 14.82
C GLY A 435 9.69 15.60 15.87
N ILE A 436 8.36 15.73 15.80
CA ILE A 436 7.42 15.05 16.71
C ILE A 436 7.48 13.53 16.54
N SER A 437 7.65 13.04 15.31
CA SER A 437 7.62 11.60 15.01
C SER A 437 8.83 10.82 15.53
N VAL A 438 10.00 11.46 15.63
CA VAL A 438 11.27 10.78 15.91
C VAL A 438 11.26 10.08 17.28
N VAL A 439 10.80 10.78 18.33
CA VAL A 439 10.86 10.27 19.70
C VAL A 439 9.87 9.11 19.94
N PRO A 440 8.57 9.22 19.60
CA PRO A 440 7.63 8.11 19.70
C PRO A 440 8.08 6.89 18.89
N ALA A 441 8.55 7.10 17.65
CA ALA A 441 9.02 6.03 16.79
C ALA A 441 10.22 5.30 17.40
N TRP A 442 11.17 6.03 17.99
CA TRP A 442 12.35 5.43 18.62
C TRP A 442 12.00 4.47 19.76
N PHE A 443 10.96 4.75 20.55
CA PHE A 443 10.52 3.85 21.63
C PHE A 443 10.08 2.48 21.11
N VAL A 444 9.60 2.41 19.88
CA VAL A 444 9.21 1.19 19.19
C VAL A 444 10.41 0.55 18.49
N ILE A 445 11.17 1.35 17.71
CA ILE A 445 12.28 0.85 16.88
C ILE A 445 13.40 0.26 17.71
N ARG A 446 13.68 0.81 18.89
CA ARG A 446 14.70 0.25 19.80
C ARG A 446 14.36 -1.17 20.27
N LYS A 447 13.09 -1.57 20.23
CA LYS A 447 12.60 -2.91 20.64
C LYS A 447 12.63 -3.93 19.49
N ILE A 448 12.88 -3.51 18.26
CA ILE A 448 12.98 -4.42 17.11
C ILE A 448 14.25 -5.27 17.20
N GLY A 449 14.10 -6.58 16.95
CA GLY A 449 15.13 -7.58 17.15
C GLY A 449 15.47 -7.85 18.63
N ILE A 450 14.60 -7.42 19.56
CA ILE A 450 14.72 -7.69 21.01
C ILE A 450 13.38 -8.19 21.55
N GLU A 451 12.30 -7.44 21.35
CA GLU A 451 10.93 -7.81 21.72
C GLU A 451 10.05 -8.08 20.48
N TYR A 452 10.39 -7.44 19.36
CA TYR A 452 9.65 -7.55 18.10
C TYR A 452 10.53 -8.22 17.04
N PHE A 453 10.19 -9.46 16.68
CA PHE A 453 10.91 -10.25 15.68
C PHE A 453 10.15 -10.42 14.36
N GLY A 454 8.90 -9.95 14.31
CA GLY A 454 8.05 -9.96 13.13
C GLY A 454 7.51 -11.34 12.75
N ARG A 455 6.70 -11.34 11.69
CA ARG A 455 6.03 -12.53 11.16
C ARG A 455 7.00 -13.65 10.79
N VAL A 456 8.10 -13.33 10.11
CA VAL A 456 9.02 -14.35 9.57
C VAL A 456 9.64 -15.20 10.68
N ALA A 457 9.97 -14.58 11.82
CA ALA A 457 10.49 -15.32 12.97
C ALA A 457 9.40 -16.20 13.61
N LEU A 458 8.17 -15.68 13.74
CA LEU A 458 7.04 -16.43 14.30
C LEU A 458 6.64 -17.63 13.43
N GLU A 459 6.64 -17.47 12.11
CA GLU A 459 6.36 -18.57 11.17
C GLU A 459 7.48 -19.61 11.19
N ALA A 460 8.74 -19.19 11.29
CA ALA A 460 9.87 -20.11 11.42
C ALA A 460 9.85 -20.88 12.75
N GLU A 461 9.48 -20.21 13.85
CA GLU A 461 9.33 -20.84 15.17
C GLU A 461 8.18 -21.84 15.18
N ALA A 462 7.02 -21.47 14.62
CA ALA A 462 5.88 -22.38 14.48
C ALA A 462 6.21 -23.59 13.60
N ALA A 463 6.93 -23.39 12.49
CA ALA A 463 7.38 -24.49 11.63
C ALA A 463 8.36 -25.42 12.36
N ALA A 464 9.30 -24.87 13.12
CA ALA A 464 10.26 -25.65 13.90
C ALA A 464 9.58 -26.47 15.02
N ILE A 465 8.53 -25.95 15.65
CA ILE A 465 7.72 -26.69 16.64
C ILE A 465 6.99 -27.85 15.96
N LEU A 466 6.38 -27.62 14.80
CA LEU A 466 5.68 -28.67 14.04
C LEU A 466 6.63 -29.77 13.53
N GLU A 467 7.85 -29.41 13.11
CA GLU A 467 8.92 -30.37 12.76
C GLU A 467 9.46 -31.12 14.00
N GLY A 468 9.51 -30.46 15.16
CA GLY A 468 9.89 -31.06 16.43
C GLY A 468 8.84 -32.04 16.98
N GLU A 469 7.55 -31.76 16.85
CA GLU A 469 6.47 -32.66 17.26
C GLU A 469 6.33 -33.88 16.36
N THR A 470 6.64 -33.75 15.06
CA THR A 470 6.64 -34.89 14.13
C THR A 470 7.81 -35.85 14.31
N THR A 471 8.87 -35.45 15.03
CA THR A 471 10.02 -36.32 15.34
C THR A 471 9.89 -37.06 16.68
N VAL A 472 8.88 -36.77 17.49
CA VAL A 472 8.59 -37.46 18.76
C VAL A 472 7.36 -38.35 18.60
N THR A 473 7.49 -39.45 17.85
CA THR A 473 6.57 -40.60 18.03
C THR A 473 7.02 -41.43 19.24
N PRO A 474 6.10 -41.96 20.06
CA PRO A 474 6.44 -42.63 21.32
C PRO A 474 7.21 -43.93 21.03
N GLN A 475 8.40 -44.08 21.63
CA GLN A 475 8.99 -45.40 21.80
C GLN A 475 8.00 -46.23 22.62
N SER A 476 7.35 -47.20 21.98
CA SER A 476 6.46 -48.14 22.64
C SER A 476 7.24 -48.85 23.75
N GLU A 477 6.79 -48.67 24.99
CA GLU A 477 7.15 -49.51 26.13
C GLU A 477 6.98 -50.99 25.76
N LYS A 478 8.09 -51.72 25.66
CA LYS A 478 8.07 -53.18 25.82
C LYS A 478 8.09 -53.47 27.32
N SER A 479 6.92 -53.68 27.88
CA SER A 479 6.75 -54.34 29.19
C SER A 479 6.77 -55.87 29.01
N PRO A 480 7.24 -56.65 30.00
CA PRO A 480 7.84 -57.97 29.80
C PRO A 480 6.80 -59.10 29.89
N ARG A 481 7.04 -60.21 29.20
CA ARG A 481 6.40 -61.50 29.48
C ARG A 481 7.41 -62.65 29.33
N ILE A 482 7.68 -63.26 30.50
CA ILE A 482 7.98 -64.66 30.84
C ILE A 482 8.95 -65.41 29.93
#